data_AF-A0A963DLU3-F1
#
_entry.id   AF-A0A963DLU3-F1
#
_cell.length_a   1.000
_cell.length_b   1.000
_cell.length_c   1.000
_cell.angle_alpha   90.00
_cell.angle_beta   90.00
_cell.angle_gamma   90.00
#
_symmetry.space_group_name_H-M   'P 1'
#
loop_
_entity.id
_entity.type
_entity.pdbx_description
1 polymer ?
#
loop_
_entity_poly.entity_id
_entity_poly.type
_entity_poly.pdbx_seq_one_letter_code
_entity_poly.pdbx_strand_id
1 'polypeptide(L)' 'WLTARGGGYADAFADVSCIRAAIDQEFVELDTPLRAGAEVAFFPPVTGG' A
#
# COMPACT_ATOMS: atom_id res chain seq x y z
N TRP A 1 2.55 5.37 11.83
CA TRP A 1 2.35 5.96 10.49
C TRP A 1 3.56 5.66 9.61
N LEU A 2 3.36 5.01 8.46
CA LEU A 2 4.43 4.67 7.50
C LEU A 2 5.06 5.94 6.90
N THR A 3 4.26 6.93 6.54
CA THR A 3 4.70 8.23 5.99
C THR A 3 5.70 8.95 6.90
N ALA A 4 5.53 8.86 8.23
CA ALA A 4 6.43 9.47 9.21
C ALA A 4 7.83 8.83 9.25
N ARG A 5 8.03 7.70 8.57
CA ARG A 5 9.34 7.05 8.44
C ARG A 5 10.23 7.68 7.36
N GLY A 6 9.68 8.57 6.52
CA GLY A 6 10.43 9.35 5.53
C GLY A 6 10.93 8.56 4.32
N GLY A 7 11.71 9.21 3.44
CA GLY A 7 12.27 8.62 2.22
C GLY A 7 11.19 8.09 1.28
N GLY A 8 11.42 6.90 0.70
CA GLY A 8 10.45 6.27 -0.22
C GLY A 8 9.06 6.04 0.39
N TYR A 9 8.92 6.02 1.72
CA TYR A 9 7.60 5.99 2.37
C TYR A 9 6.86 7.33 2.32
N ALA A 10 7.56 8.46 2.31
CA ALA A 10 6.91 9.75 2.10
C ALA A 10 6.45 9.88 0.64
N ASP A 11 7.31 9.49 -0.30
CA ASP A 11 7.04 9.58 -1.73
C ASP A 11 5.93 8.61 -2.18
N ALA A 12 5.96 7.36 -1.71
CA ALA A 12 4.92 6.37 -2.03
C ALA A 12 3.54 6.77 -1.49
N PHE A 13 3.48 7.54 -0.41
CA PHE A 13 2.23 8.02 0.20
C PHE A 13 1.90 9.48 -0.17
N ALA A 14 2.64 10.11 -1.09
CA ALA A 14 2.36 11.46 -1.56
C ALA A 14 1.04 11.55 -2.35
N ASP A 15 0.68 10.46 -3.05
CA ASP A 15 -0.63 10.27 -3.68
C ASP A 15 -1.20 8.90 -3.29
N VAL A 16 -2.05 8.92 -2.25
CA VAL A 16 -2.70 7.72 -1.71
C VAL A 16 -3.63 7.06 -2.75
N SER A 17 -4.16 7.83 -3.70
CA SER A 17 -5.07 7.29 -4.73
C SER A 17 -4.36 6.34 -5.69
N CYS A 18 -3.04 6.44 -5.79
CA CYS A 18 -2.22 5.61 -6.66
C CYS A 18 -1.53 4.43 -5.93
N ILE A 19 -1.73 4.30 -4.61
CA ILE A 19 -1.20 3.18 -3.82
C ILE A 19 -2.02 1.92 -4.10
N ARG A 20 -1.33 0.80 -4.31
CA ARG A 20 -1.96 -0.53 -4.37
C ARG A 20 -1.71 -1.29 -3.08
N ALA A 21 -2.67 -2.09 -2.65
CA ALA A 21 -2.54 -2.94 -1.48
C ALA A 21 -2.66 -4.42 -1.86
N ALA A 22 -2.01 -5.28 -1.09
CA ALA A 22 -2.22 -6.71 -1.14
C ALA A 22 -2.50 -7.27 0.26
N ILE A 23 -3.39 -8.25 0.32
CA ILE A 23 -3.67 -9.08 1.50
C ILE A 23 -3.23 -10.50 1.16
N ASP A 24 -2.41 -11.12 2.01
CA ASP A 24 -1.95 -12.50 1.84
C ASP A 24 -1.40 -12.79 0.42
N GLN A 25 -0.60 -11.85 -0.12
CA GLN A 25 0.02 -11.90 -1.45
C GLN A 25 -0.93 -11.69 -2.66
N GLU A 26 -2.20 -11.35 -2.42
CA GLU A 26 -3.18 -11.05 -3.47
C GLU A 26 -3.54 -9.55 -3.48
N PHE A 27 -3.55 -8.92 -4.66
CA PHE A 27 -3.96 -7.52 -4.79
C PHE A 27 -5.45 -7.33 -4.49
N VAL A 28 -5.77 -6.28 -3.73
CA VAL A 28 -7.14 -5.99 -3.28
C VAL A 28 -7.47 -4.50 -3.41
N GLU A 29 -8.77 -4.19 -3.42
CA GLU A 29 -9.26 -2.81 -3.27
C GLU A 29 -8.98 -2.29 -1.85
N LEU A 30 -8.77 -0.97 -1.72
CA LEU A 30 -8.39 -0.35 -0.43
C LEU A 30 -9.48 -0.42 0.65
N ASP A 31 -10.73 -0.69 0.27
CA ASP A 31 -11.86 -0.86 1.19
C ASP A 31 -12.12 -2.34 1.57
N THR A 32 -11.25 -3.26 1.13
CA THR A 32 -11.38 -4.69 1.42
C THR A 32 -11.27 -4.95 2.93
N PRO A 33 -12.26 -5.64 3.55
CA PRO A 33 -12.22 -5.95 4.98
C PRO A 33 -11.00 -6.80 5.36
N LEU A 34 -10.34 -6.44 6.46
CA LEU A 34 -9.21 -7.19 7.01
C LEU A 34 -9.67 -8.24 8.00
N ARG A 35 -9.12 -9.46 7.87
CA ARG A 35 -9.22 -10.52 8.88
C ARG A 35 -8.07 -10.42 9.88
N ALA A 36 -8.30 -10.92 11.11
CA ALA A 36 -7.23 -11.01 12.10
C ALA A 36 -6.07 -11.88 11.60
N GLY A 37 -4.84 -11.39 11.76
CA GLY A 37 -3.63 -12.09 11.33
C GLY A 37 -3.34 -12.04 9.83
N ALA A 38 -4.05 -11.21 9.06
CA ALA A 38 -3.73 -10.97 7.65
C ALA A 38 -2.38 -10.25 7.50
N GLU A 39 -1.59 -10.66 6.50
CA GLU A 39 -0.43 -9.88 6.05
C GLU A 39 -0.90 -8.79 5.07
N VAL A 40 -0.45 -7.55 5.29
CA VAL A 40 -0.79 -6.42 4.41
C VAL A 40 0.49 -5.80 3.85
N ALA A 41 0.55 -5.67 2.53
CA ALA A 41 1.62 -4.99 1.81
C ALA A 41 1.07 -3.79 1.04
N PHE A 42 1.85 -2.69 1.00
CA PHE A 42 1.55 -1.51 0.21
C PHE A 42 2.61 -1.33 -0.88
N PHE A 43 2.16 -0.99 -2.08
CA PHE A 43 3.00 -0.80 -3.24
C PHE A 43 2.83 0.63 -3.77
N PRO A 44 3.93 1.31 -4.12
CA PRO A 44 3.86 2.59 -4.78
C PRO A 44 3.15 2.47 -6.15
N PRO A 45 2.78 3.61 -6.76
CA PRO A 45 2.22 3.62 -8.10
C PRO A 45 3.14 2.84 -9.05
N VAL A 46 2.57 1.90 -9.81
CA VAL A 46 3.33 1.18 -10.83
C VAL A 46 3.65 2.15 -11.96
N THR A 47 4.82 2.77 -11.91
CA THR A 47 5.36 3.55 -13.03
C THR A 47 5.87 2.55 -14.06
N GLY A 48 4.96 2.03 -14.89
CA GLY A 48 5.32 1.15 -15.99
C GLY A 48 6.34 1.81 -16.91
N GLY A 49 7.31 1.02 -17.38
CA GLY A 49 8.02 1.28 -18.63
C GLY A 49 7.24 0.73 -19.81
#